data_AF-A0A519SZT6-F1
#
_entry.id   AF-A0A519SZT6-F1
#
_cell.length_a   1.000
_cell.length_b   1.000
_cell.length_c   1.000
_cell.angle_alpha   90.00
_cell.angle_beta   90.00
_cell.angle_gamma   90.00
#
_symmetry.space_group_name_H-M   'P 1'
#
loop_
_entity.id
_entity.type
_entity.pdbx_description
1 polymer ?
#
loop_
_entity_poly.entity_id
_entity_poly.type
_entity_poly.pdbx_seq_one_letter_code
_entity_poly.pdbx_strand_id
1 'polypeptide(L)'
;MLSIRRFTLLLPAAALLLASSCTLRETRQEGAPNVMPEVRVRAVEQASLGTLDVLNLRTPTDVDLPRRNQLIEGYVNKSLPLKMRLQLNAYNPNLEPTAITGLDYTVLVDGKELGAGRMPLM
;
A
#
# COMPACT_ATOMS: atom_id res chain seq x y z
N MET A 1 44.62 65.48 -21.89
CA MET A 1 43.33 65.08 -21.29
C MET A 1 42.71 63.94 -22.12
N LEU A 2 43.12 62.68 -21.93
CA LEU A 2 42.61 61.55 -22.72
C LEU A 2 42.63 60.20 -21.97
N SER A 3 42.45 60.22 -20.64
CA SER A 3 42.52 59.00 -19.80
C SER A 3 41.22 58.71 -19.04
N ILE A 4 40.29 59.67 -18.94
CA ILE A 4 39.10 59.55 -18.07
C ILE A 4 37.89 58.88 -18.77
N ARG A 5 37.90 58.74 -20.11
CA ARG A 5 36.75 58.19 -20.87
C ARG A 5 36.65 56.66 -20.92
N ARG A 6 37.63 55.91 -20.43
CA ARG A 6 37.62 54.43 -20.49
C ARG A 6 36.98 53.76 -19.28
N PHE A 7 36.81 54.47 -18.17
CA PHE A 7 36.26 53.90 -16.94
C PHE A 7 34.72 53.85 -16.90
N THR A 8 34.05 54.64 -17.73
CA THR A 8 32.58 54.77 -17.70
C THR A 8 31.83 53.62 -18.38
N LEU A 9 32.55 52.69 -19.03
CA LEU A 9 31.96 51.57 -19.80
C LEU A 9 32.06 50.22 -19.07
N LEU A 10 32.78 50.14 -17.95
CA LEU A 10 32.90 48.92 -17.14
C LEU A 10 31.86 48.84 -16.00
N LEU A 11 31.21 49.95 -15.67
CA LEU A 11 30.22 50.01 -14.59
C LEU A 11 28.88 49.29 -14.89
N PRO A 12 28.31 49.27 -16.12
CA PRO A 12 27.02 48.62 -16.34
C PRO A 12 27.12 47.09 -16.45
N ALA A 13 28.31 46.55 -16.78
CA ALA A 13 28.52 45.11 -16.89
C ALA A 13 28.60 44.42 -15.52
N ALA A 14 29.11 45.12 -14.49
CA ALA A 14 29.19 44.59 -13.13
C ALA A 14 27.81 44.50 -12.43
N ALA A 15 26.85 45.36 -12.82
CA ALA A 15 25.51 45.37 -12.24
C ALA A 15 24.64 44.17 -12.68
N LEU A 16 24.89 43.62 -13.88
CA LEU A 16 24.17 42.44 -14.40
C LEU A 16 24.58 41.12 -13.75
N LEU A 17 25.75 41.05 -13.10
CA LEU A 17 26.23 39.84 -12.41
C LEU A 17 25.65 39.66 -11.00
N LEU A 18 25.00 40.68 -10.43
CA LEU A 18 24.41 40.63 -9.09
C LEU A 18 22.92 40.23 -9.08
N ALA A 19 22.28 40.14 -10.24
CA ALA A 19 20.85 39.80 -10.36
C ALA A 19 20.58 38.31 -10.63
N SER A 20 21.61 37.48 -10.80
CA SER A 20 21.48 36.04 -11.10
C SER A 20 21.48 35.13 -9.86
N SER A 21 21.55 35.68 -8.65
CA SER A 21 21.45 34.91 -7.40
C SER A 21 20.01 34.81 -6.88
N CYS A 22 19.04 34.62 -7.77
CA CYS A 22 17.80 33.94 -7.40
C CYS A 22 18.13 32.46 -7.22
N THR A 23 18.65 32.10 -6.06
CA THR A 23 18.84 30.70 -5.69
C THR A 23 17.46 30.07 -5.63
N LEU A 24 17.10 29.29 -6.66
CA LEU A 24 16.01 28.34 -6.58
C LEU A 24 16.45 27.31 -5.54
N ARG A 25 16.22 27.60 -4.26
CA ARG A 25 16.34 26.63 -3.20
C ARG A 25 15.26 25.61 -3.47
N GLU A 26 15.63 24.48 -4.07
CA GLU A 26 14.88 23.24 -3.88
C GLU A 26 14.68 23.10 -2.39
N THR A 27 13.47 23.41 -1.92
CA THR A 27 13.00 22.99 -0.61
C THR A 27 12.79 21.49 -0.71
N ARG A 28 13.89 20.73 -0.75
CA ARG A 28 13.87 19.31 -0.47
C ARG A 28 13.45 19.24 0.99
N GLN A 29 12.18 18.91 1.19
CA GLN A 29 11.58 18.79 2.49
C GLN A 29 12.30 17.64 3.20
N GLU A 30 13.32 17.99 3.97
CA GLU A 30 14.10 17.05 4.76
C GLU A 30 13.14 16.38 5.75
N GLY A 31 12.85 15.10 5.52
CA GLY A 31 12.17 14.25 6.49
C GLY A 31 10.66 14.44 6.62
N ALA A 32 9.90 14.34 5.53
CA ALA A 32 8.53 13.83 5.69
C ALA A 32 8.64 12.40 6.28
N PRO A 33 7.94 12.08 7.38
CA PRO A 33 8.01 10.74 7.96
C PRO A 33 7.57 9.73 6.90
N ASN A 34 8.37 8.69 6.69
CA ASN A 34 7.99 7.57 5.82
C ASN A 34 6.81 6.84 6.48
N VAL A 35 5.62 7.00 5.90
CA VAL A 35 4.38 6.40 6.41
C VAL A 35 4.16 5.08 5.70
N MET A 36 3.82 4.03 6.46
CA MET A 36 3.53 2.73 5.87
C MET A 36 2.33 2.84 4.90
N PRO A 37 2.39 2.24 3.70
CA PRO A 37 1.26 2.25 2.78
C PRO A 37 -0.01 1.71 3.42
N GLU A 38 -1.13 2.37 3.17
CA GLU A 38 -2.43 1.89 3.63
C GLU A 38 -2.94 0.81 2.67
N VAL A 39 -3.34 -0.34 3.21
CA VAL A 39 -3.97 -1.41 2.43
C VAL A 39 -5.40 -1.60 2.93
N ARG A 40 -6.35 -1.57 2.00
CA ARG A 40 -7.79 -1.77 2.30
C ARG A 40 -8.36 -2.87 1.44
N VAL A 41 -9.17 -3.74 2.05
CA VAL A 41 -9.95 -4.75 1.32
C VAL A 41 -11.08 -4.04 0.59
N ARG A 42 -11.05 -4.09 -0.74
CA ARG A 42 -12.11 -3.52 -1.59
C ARG A 42 -13.26 -4.51 -1.76
N ALA A 43 -12.93 -5.77 -2.01
CA ALA A 43 -13.90 -6.84 -2.20
C ALA A 43 -13.31 -8.19 -1.81
N VAL A 44 -14.18 -9.09 -1.36
CA VAL A 44 -13.89 -10.52 -1.26
C VAL A 44 -14.59 -11.16 -2.45
N GLU A 45 -13.84 -11.61 -3.44
CA GLU A 45 -14.42 -12.19 -4.65
C GLU A 45 -14.74 -13.66 -4.48
N GLN A 46 -13.91 -14.37 -3.71
CA GLN A 46 -14.06 -15.79 -3.45
C GLN A 46 -13.66 -16.07 -2.02
N ALA A 47 -14.43 -16.90 -1.32
CA ALA A 47 -14.04 -17.49 -0.06
C ALA A 47 -14.63 -18.89 0.03
N SER A 48 -13.81 -19.88 0.34
CA SER A 48 -14.26 -21.26 0.51
C SER A 48 -13.58 -21.95 1.69
N LEU A 49 -14.34 -22.81 2.38
CA LEU A 49 -13.84 -23.74 3.39
C LEU A 49 -13.92 -25.15 2.81
N GLY A 50 -12.76 -25.72 2.43
CA GLY A 50 -12.74 -26.92 1.61
C GLY A 50 -13.39 -26.68 0.25
N THR A 51 -14.49 -27.38 -0.04
CA THR A 51 -15.29 -27.24 -1.26
C THR A 51 -16.50 -26.32 -1.09
N LEU A 52 -16.80 -25.88 0.14
CA LEU A 52 -17.95 -25.04 0.43
C LEU A 52 -17.64 -23.57 0.17
N ASP A 53 -18.36 -22.96 -0.76
CA ASP A 53 -18.37 -21.50 -0.92
C ASP A 53 -19.11 -20.86 0.26
N VAL A 54 -18.39 -20.03 1.03
CA VAL A 54 -18.92 -19.40 2.23
C VAL A 54 -19.49 -18.01 1.98
N LEU A 55 -19.25 -17.40 0.81
CA LEU A 55 -19.80 -16.06 0.50
C LEU A 55 -21.32 -16.11 0.25
N ASN A 56 -21.81 -17.26 -0.19
CA ASN A 56 -23.22 -17.47 -0.50
C ASN A 56 -24.05 -17.99 0.69
N LEU A 57 -23.43 -18.21 1.85
CA LEU A 57 -24.11 -18.67 3.06
C LEU A 57 -24.70 -17.48 3.81
N ARG A 58 -26.02 -17.52 4.03
CA ARG A 58 -26.77 -16.53 4.81
C ARG A 58 -27.28 -17.10 6.12
N THR A 59 -27.58 -18.40 6.12
CA THR A 59 -28.15 -19.13 7.24
C THR A 59 -27.47 -20.50 7.39
N PRO A 60 -27.44 -21.09 8.59
CA PRO A 60 -26.91 -22.44 8.78
C PRO A 60 -27.59 -23.53 7.93
N THR A 61 -28.84 -23.30 7.52
CA THR A 61 -29.61 -24.21 6.66
C THR A 61 -29.17 -24.20 5.20
N ASP A 62 -28.37 -23.22 4.78
CA ASP A 62 -27.81 -23.16 3.42
C ASP A 62 -26.73 -24.24 3.18
N VAL A 63 -26.28 -24.90 4.27
CA VAL A 63 -25.34 -26.02 4.22
C VAL A 63 -26.11 -27.34 4.32
N ASP A 64 -26.07 -28.13 3.24
CA ASP A 64 -26.67 -29.47 3.23
C ASP A 64 -25.99 -30.43 4.22
N LEU A 65 -26.69 -31.52 4.57
CA LEU A 65 -26.24 -32.47 5.58
C LEU A 65 -24.87 -33.11 5.22
N PRO A 66 -24.62 -33.54 3.97
CA PRO A 66 -23.31 -34.03 3.57
C PRO A 66 -22.18 -33.01 3.74
N ARG A 67 -22.35 -31.77 3.27
CA ARG A 67 -21.33 -30.71 3.40
C ARG A 67 -21.11 -30.35 4.85
N ARG A 68 -22.15 -30.30 5.67
CA ARG A 68 -22.02 -30.03 7.10
C ARG A 68 -21.18 -31.10 7.79
N ASN A 69 -21.36 -32.37 7.43
CA ASN A 69 -20.51 -33.45 7.95
C ASN A 69 -19.05 -33.29 7.51
N GLN A 70 -18.80 -32.89 6.26
CA GLN A 70 -17.44 -32.61 5.76
C GLN A 70 -16.79 -31.44 6.51
N LEU A 71 -17.54 -30.37 6.81
CA LEU A 71 -17.03 -29.25 7.62
C LEU A 71 -16.65 -29.71 9.03
N ILE A 72 -17.51 -30.53 9.66
CA ILE A 72 -17.25 -31.07 11.00
C ILE A 72 -16.00 -31.96 10.99
N GLU A 73 -15.92 -32.87 10.03
CA GLU A 73 -14.75 -33.74 9.87
C GLU A 73 -13.47 -32.92 9.64
N GLY A 74 -13.50 -31.95 8.73
CA GLY A 74 -12.38 -31.05 8.49
C GLY A 74 -12.00 -30.23 9.72
N TYR A 75 -12.96 -29.76 10.50
CA TYR A 75 -12.71 -29.02 11.74
C TYR A 75 -12.06 -29.91 12.81
N VAL A 76 -12.63 -31.10 13.05
CA VAL A 76 -12.12 -32.07 14.04
C VAL A 76 -10.71 -32.52 13.68
N ASN A 77 -10.45 -32.77 12.40
CA ASN A 77 -9.15 -33.22 11.90
C ASN A 77 -8.16 -32.06 11.64
N LYS A 78 -8.54 -30.80 11.93
CA LYS A 78 -7.75 -29.60 11.64
C LYS A 78 -7.32 -29.49 10.16
N SER A 79 -8.14 -30.05 9.27
CA SER A 79 -7.93 -30.15 7.83
C SER A 79 -9.01 -29.41 7.05
N LEU A 80 -9.34 -28.19 7.47
CA LEU A 80 -10.33 -27.34 6.80
C LEU A 80 -9.62 -26.16 6.12
N PRO A 81 -9.13 -26.32 4.88
CA PRO A 81 -8.38 -25.27 4.20
C PRO A 81 -9.31 -24.12 3.85
N LEU A 82 -8.97 -22.93 4.35
CA LEU A 82 -9.57 -21.67 3.91
C LEU A 82 -8.85 -21.20 2.63
N LYS A 83 -9.63 -20.94 1.58
CA LYS A 83 -9.14 -20.30 0.36
C LYS A 83 -9.90 -19.00 0.15
N MET A 84 -9.19 -17.92 -0.11
CA MET A 84 -9.78 -16.61 -0.34
C MET A 84 -9.14 -15.91 -1.53
N ARG A 85 -9.93 -15.13 -2.27
CA ARG A 85 -9.46 -14.20 -3.30
C ARG A 85 -9.95 -12.80 -2.96
N LEU A 86 -9.00 -11.91 -2.71
CA LEU A 86 -9.24 -10.55 -2.23
C LEU A 86 -8.86 -9.54 -3.31
N GLN A 87 -9.70 -8.53 -3.52
CA GLN A 87 -9.27 -7.29 -4.16
C GLN A 87 -8.80 -6.32 -3.09
N LEU A 88 -7.59 -5.81 -3.26
CA LEU A 88 -6.97 -4.86 -2.34
C LEU A 88 -6.71 -3.53 -3.05
N ASN A 89 -6.97 -2.45 -2.35
CA ASN A 89 -6.50 -1.12 -2.72
C ASN A 89 -5.31 -0.77 -1.83
N ALA A 90 -4.20 -0.38 -2.44
CA ALA A 90 -3.04 0.14 -1.73
C ALA A 90 -2.91 1.64 -2.02
N TYR A 91 -2.69 2.43 -0.97
CA TYR A 91 -2.41 3.86 -1.07
C TYR A 91 -1.05 4.15 -0.46
N ASN A 92 -0.13 4.69 -1.27
CA ASN A 92 1.15 5.19 -0.81
C ASN A 92 1.02 6.69 -0.54
N PRO A 93 1.01 7.14 0.73
CA PRO A 93 0.97 8.57 1.06
C PRO A 93 2.33 9.26 0.86
N ASN A 94 3.42 8.50 0.60
CA ASN A 94 4.75 9.06 0.46
C ASN A 94 4.98 9.66 -0.94
N LEU A 95 5.87 10.66 -0.99
CA LEU A 95 6.32 11.27 -2.25
C LEU A 95 7.12 10.28 -3.11
N GLU A 96 7.87 9.39 -2.47
CA GLU A 96 8.69 8.39 -3.13
C GLU A 96 7.91 7.08 -3.38
N PRO A 97 8.15 6.39 -4.51
CA PRO A 97 7.60 5.06 -4.74
C PRO A 97 8.00 4.08 -3.63
N THR A 98 7.03 3.33 -3.12
CA THR A 98 7.26 2.28 -2.12
C THR A 98 6.91 0.91 -2.71
N ALA A 99 7.84 -0.03 -2.62
CA ALA A 99 7.61 -1.41 -3.04
C ALA A 99 6.89 -2.19 -1.93
N ILE A 100 5.78 -2.86 -2.29
CA ILE A 100 5.09 -3.78 -1.39
C ILE A 100 5.61 -5.19 -1.71
N THR A 101 6.40 -5.76 -0.80
CA THR A 101 7.05 -7.07 -0.99
C THR A 101 6.21 -8.24 -0.48
N GLY A 102 5.16 -7.95 0.26
CA GLY A 102 4.26 -8.96 0.79
C GLY A 102 3.16 -8.38 1.66
N LEU A 103 2.22 -9.24 2.02
CA LEU A 103 1.07 -8.94 2.85
C LEU A 103 1.03 -9.93 4.00
N ASP A 104 1.18 -9.42 5.21
CA ASP A 104 0.87 -10.17 6.42
C ASP A 104 -0.64 -10.08 6.67
N TYR A 105 -1.27 -11.21 6.98
CA TYR A 105 -2.72 -11.28 7.17
C TYR A 105 -3.08 -12.14 8.37
N THR A 106 -4.19 -11.80 9.01
CA THR A 106 -4.85 -12.59 10.03
C THR A 106 -6.32 -12.70 9.66
N VAL A 107 -6.86 -13.92 9.63
CA VAL A 107 -8.27 -14.17 9.40
C VAL A 107 -8.97 -14.33 10.74
N LEU A 108 -10.01 -13.52 10.93
CA LEU A 108 -10.87 -13.54 12.10
C LEU A 108 -12.28 -13.97 11.67
N VAL A 109 -12.92 -14.84 12.45
CA VAL A 109 -14.35 -15.14 12.36
C VAL A 109 -14.95 -14.95 13.74
N ASP A 110 -15.97 -14.09 13.85
CA ASP A 110 -16.59 -13.67 15.11
C ASP A 110 -15.55 -13.18 16.15
N GLY A 111 -14.52 -12.48 15.68
CA GLY A 111 -13.42 -11.99 16.52
C GLY A 111 -12.40 -13.04 16.94
N LYS A 112 -12.57 -14.31 16.55
CA LYS A 112 -11.63 -15.41 16.82
C LYS A 112 -10.70 -15.63 15.64
N GLU A 113 -9.40 -15.72 15.91
CA GLU A 113 -8.40 -16.07 14.90
C GLU A 113 -8.62 -17.49 14.37
N LEU A 114 -8.79 -17.59 13.06
CA LEU A 114 -8.79 -18.86 12.33
C LEU A 114 -7.41 -19.19 11.75
N GLY A 115 -6.58 -18.18 11.50
CA GLY A 115 -5.21 -18.36 11.09
C GLY A 115 -4.57 -17.06 10.63
N ALA A 116 -3.24 -17.05 10.57
CA ALA A 116 -2.44 -15.95 10.09
C ALA A 116 -1.35 -16.45 9.13
N GLY A 117 -0.84 -15.56 8.29
CA GLY A 117 0.22 -15.89 7.35
C GLY A 117 0.82 -14.68 6.66
N ARG A 118 1.81 -14.95 5.82
CA ARG A 118 2.43 -13.95 4.94
C ARG A 118 2.30 -14.39 3.49
N MET A 119 1.77 -13.53 2.65
CA MET A 119 1.72 -13.72 1.20
C MET A 119 2.80 -12.84 0.56
N PRO A 120 3.87 -13.41 -0.03
CA PRO A 120 4.84 -12.61 -0.78
C PRO A 120 4.19 -12.05 -2.05
N LEU A 121 4.54 -10.82 -2.42
CA LEU A 121 4.20 -10.18 -3.68
C LEU A 121 5.50 -10.06 -4.48
N MET A 122 5.62 -10.83 -5.56
CA MET A 122 6.78 -10.83 -6.47
C MET A 122 6.63 -9.78 -7.55
#